data_AF-A0A1Q9Y1V4-F1
#
_entry.id   AF-A0A1Q9Y1V4-F1
#
_cell.length_a   1.000
_cell.length_b   1.000
_cell.length_c   1.000
_cell.angle_alpha   90.00
_cell.angle_beta   90.00
_cell.angle_gamma   90.00
#
_symmetry.space_group_name_H-M   'P 1'
#
loop_
_entity.id
_entity.type
_entity.pdbx_description
1 polymer ?
#
loop_
_entity_poly.entity_id
_entity_poly.type
_entity_poly.pdbx_seq_one_letter_code
_entity_poly.pdbx_strand_id
1 'polypeptide(L)'
;MRILLLLCCVLVVGGCTRMSLDHHLNKAYQAYDRGDCEDALLYLSQAERSSRSRSYIQPEISLLRGQCLERQNLYLDAAQTYQFIISRYPASEYAFRARARLETLRQLGHHGVREPAKVSPAGAL
;
A
#
# COMPACT_ATOMS: atom_id res chain seq x y z
N MET A 1 -12.85 -23.09 -35.63
CA MET A 1 -12.17 -23.94 -34.61
C MET A 1 -10.90 -23.31 -34.07
N ARG A 2 -9.87 -22.98 -34.87
CA ARG A 2 -8.60 -22.39 -34.39
C ARG A 2 -8.74 -21.04 -33.67
N ILE A 3 -9.55 -20.12 -34.19
CA ILE A 3 -9.75 -18.78 -33.57
C ILE A 3 -10.47 -18.90 -32.21
N LEU A 4 -11.42 -19.83 -32.09
CA LEU A 4 -12.11 -20.12 -30.81
C LEU A 4 -11.16 -20.69 -29.77
N LEU A 5 -10.24 -21.59 -30.16
CA LEU A 5 -9.21 -22.12 -29.27
C LEU A 5 -8.24 -21.02 -28.81
N LEU A 6 -7.82 -20.14 -29.71
CA LEU A 6 -6.96 -19.01 -29.37
C LEU A 6 -7.64 -18.02 -28.42
N LEU A 7 -8.91 -17.67 -28.66
CA LEU A 7 -9.70 -16.83 -27.76
C LEU A 7 -9.85 -17.45 -26.36
N CYS A 8 -10.12 -18.76 -26.30
CA CYS A 8 -10.25 -19.48 -25.05
C CYS A 8 -8.93 -19.46 -24.25
N CYS A 9 -7.79 -19.70 -24.91
CA CYS A 9 -6.47 -19.62 -24.28
C CYS A 9 -6.17 -18.22 -23.71
N VAL A 10 -6.50 -17.15 -24.43
CA VAL A 10 -6.27 -15.76 -23.97
C VAL A 10 -7.11 -15.44 -22.73
N LEU A 11 -8.37 -15.89 -22.68
CA LEU A 11 -9.24 -15.69 -21.53
C LEU A 11 -8.75 -16.43 -20.28
N VAL A 12 -8.28 -17.67 -20.43
CA VAL A 12 -7.74 -18.48 -19.32
C VAL A 12 -6.51 -17.82 -18.71
N VAL A 13 -5.55 -17.39 -19.54
CA VAL A 13 -4.30 -16.77 -19.06
C VAL A 13 -4.57 -15.40 -18.42
N GLY A 14 -5.46 -14.59 -19.00
CA GLY A 14 -5.87 -13.30 -18.44
C GLY A 14 -6.58 -13.42 -17.08
N GLY A 15 -7.41 -14.45 -16.91
CA GLY A 15 -8.16 -14.72 -15.68
C GLY A 15 -7.27 -15.12 -14.49
N CYS A 16 -6.23 -15.93 -14.72
CA CYS A 16 -5.34 -16.40 -13.65
C CYS A 16 -4.65 -15.25 -12.90
N THR A 17 -4.24 -14.20 -13.60
CA THR A 17 -3.57 -13.04 -12.98
C THR A 17 -4.52 -12.19 -12.12
N ARG A 18 -5.80 -12.08 -12.51
CA ARG A 18 -6.85 -11.42 -11.71
C ARG A 18 -7.11 -12.19 -10.43
N MET A 19 -7.36 -13.49 -10.59
CA MET A 19 -7.73 -14.36 -9.48
C MET A 19 -6.62 -14.45 -8.43
N SER A 20 -5.35 -14.48 -8.86
CA SER A 20 -4.20 -14.50 -7.94
C SER A 20 -4.08 -13.19 -7.15
N LEU A 21 -4.27 -12.03 -7.79
CA LEU A 21 -4.23 -10.73 -7.11
C LEU A 21 -5.32 -10.64 -6.03
N ASP A 22 -6.57 -10.88 -6.42
CA ASP A 22 -7.72 -10.77 -5.52
C ASP A 22 -7.60 -11.77 -4.36
N HIS A 23 -7.06 -12.97 -4.63
CA HIS A 23 -6.78 -13.96 -3.60
C HIS A 23 -5.78 -13.45 -2.55
N HIS A 24 -4.63 -12.93 -2.97
CA HIS A 24 -3.61 -12.42 -2.05
C HIS A 24 -4.10 -11.20 -1.28
N LEU A 25 -4.85 -10.30 -1.92
CA LEU A 25 -5.39 -9.13 -1.24
C LEU A 25 -6.43 -9.52 -0.19
N ASN A 26 -7.32 -10.47 -0.49
CA ASN A 26 -8.29 -10.99 0.48
C ASN A 26 -7.60 -11.69 1.67
N LYS A 27 -6.53 -12.46 1.42
CA LYS A 27 -5.72 -13.08 2.47
C LYS A 27 -5.03 -12.04 3.35
N ALA A 28 -4.55 -10.94 2.76
CA ALA A 28 -3.97 -9.84 3.52
C ALA A 28 -4.98 -9.20 4.48
N TYR A 29 -6.21 -8.93 4.00
CA TYR A 29 -7.29 -8.42 4.86
C TYR A 29 -7.65 -9.41 5.98
N GLN A 30 -7.80 -10.69 5.66
CA GLN A 30 -8.09 -11.72 6.68
C GLN A 30 -6.98 -11.84 7.74
N ALA A 31 -5.72 -11.69 7.35
CA ALA A 31 -4.60 -11.66 8.30
C ALA A 31 -4.64 -10.40 9.16
N TYR A 32 -4.84 -9.23 8.53
CA TYR A 32 -4.99 -7.97 9.25
C TYR A 32 -6.14 -8.01 10.26
N ASP A 33 -7.31 -8.52 9.88
CA ASP A 33 -8.47 -8.60 10.78
C ASP A 33 -8.21 -9.50 12.00
N ARG A 34 -7.36 -10.52 11.85
CA ARG A 34 -6.90 -11.39 12.94
C ARG A 34 -5.81 -10.78 13.82
N GLY A 35 -5.30 -9.60 13.49
CA GLY A 35 -4.18 -8.97 14.21
C GLY A 35 -2.80 -9.35 13.66
N ASP A 36 -2.73 -10.25 12.69
CA ASP A 36 -1.49 -10.82 12.18
C ASP A 36 -0.89 -9.95 11.08
N CYS A 37 -0.08 -8.97 11.50
CA CYS A 37 0.55 -8.03 10.58
C CYS A 37 1.69 -8.68 9.78
N GLU A 38 2.32 -9.75 10.27
CA GLU A 38 3.39 -10.45 9.56
C GLU A 38 2.83 -11.16 8.33
N ASP A 39 1.78 -11.95 8.51
CA ASP A 39 1.06 -12.59 7.41
C ASP A 39 0.45 -11.55 6.46
N ALA A 40 -0.16 -10.48 6.99
CA ALA A 40 -0.75 -9.45 6.16
C ALA A 40 0.30 -8.81 5.22
N LEU A 41 1.48 -8.46 5.75
CA LEU A 41 2.57 -7.88 4.96
C LEU A 41 3.11 -8.86 3.92
N LEU A 42 3.20 -10.16 4.24
CA LEU A 42 3.58 -11.21 3.29
C LEU A 42 2.58 -11.28 2.12
N TYR A 43 1.29 -11.37 2.40
CA TYR A 43 0.25 -11.43 1.38
C TYR A 43 0.18 -10.14 0.55
N LEU A 44 0.37 -8.97 1.17
CA LEU A 44 0.48 -7.69 0.47
C LEU A 44 1.65 -7.68 -0.52
N SER A 45 2.82 -8.21 -0.14
CA SER A 45 3.96 -8.32 -1.05
C SER A 45 3.69 -9.28 -2.23
N GLN A 46 2.88 -10.33 -2.03
CA GLN A 46 2.45 -11.22 -3.13
C GLN A 46 1.43 -10.54 -4.05
N ALA A 47 0.47 -9.80 -3.48
CA ALA A 47 -0.48 -8.99 -4.22
C ALA A 47 0.23 -7.93 -5.08
N GLU A 48 1.22 -7.23 -4.51
CA GLU A 48 1.99 -6.19 -5.19
C GLU A 48 2.79 -6.71 -6.39
N ARG A 49 3.37 -7.91 -6.28
CA ARG A 49 4.03 -8.57 -7.43
C ARG A 49 3.03 -8.90 -8.54
N SER A 50 1.83 -9.31 -8.17
CA SER A 50 0.74 -9.67 -9.09
C SER A 50 0.05 -8.44 -9.70
N SER A 51 0.16 -7.28 -9.05
CA SER A 51 -0.47 -6.01 -9.45
C SER A 51 0.46 -5.08 -10.23
N ARG A 52 1.67 -5.51 -10.64
CA ARG A 52 2.66 -4.63 -11.31
C ARG A 52 2.12 -3.86 -12.53
N SER A 53 1.12 -4.37 -13.24
CA SER A 53 0.47 -3.68 -14.37
C SER A 53 -0.76 -2.83 -13.98
N ARG A 54 -1.12 -2.77 -12.69
CA ARG A 54 -2.37 -2.22 -12.15
C ARG A 54 -2.11 -1.21 -11.04
N SER A 55 -1.66 -0.03 -11.46
CA SER A 55 -1.38 1.10 -10.57
C SER A 55 -2.58 1.49 -9.67
N TYR A 56 -3.83 1.25 -10.11
CA TYR A 56 -5.03 1.65 -9.37
C TYR A 56 -5.26 0.90 -8.05
N ILE A 57 -4.70 -0.30 -7.86
CA ILE A 57 -4.80 -1.09 -6.61
C ILE A 57 -3.71 -0.72 -5.60
N GLN A 58 -2.60 -0.14 -6.07
CA GLN A 58 -1.47 0.21 -5.20
C GLN A 58 -1.82 1.10 -3.99
N PRO A 59 -2.74 2.08 -4.06
CA PRO A 59 -3.09 2.84 -2.87
C PRO A 59 -3.83 2.01 -1.80
N GLU A 60 -4.55 0.95 -2.16
CA GLU A 60 -5.18 0.02 -1.23
C GLU A 60 -4.13 -0.82 -0.49
N ILE A 61 -3.22 -1.43 -1.25
CA ILE A 61 -2.09 -2.21 -0.73
C ILE A 61 -1.25 -1.34 0.22
N SER A 62 -0.96 -0.10 -0.20
CA SER A 62 -0.19 0.84 0.60
C SER A 62 -0.92 1.25 1.88
N LEU A 63 -2.24 1.46 1.81
CA LEU A 63 -3.02 1.83 3.01
C LEU A 63 -2.99 0.69 4.03
N LEU A 64 -3.26 -0.55 3.63
CA LEU A 64 -3.27 -1.69 4.54
C LEU A 64 -1.86 -1.94 5.13
N ARG A 65 -0.81 -1.73 4.33
CA ARG A 65 0.59 -1.75 4.80
C ARG A 65 0.83 -0.71 5.90
N GLY A 66 0.41 0.53 5.67
CA GLY A 66 0.50 1.61 6.67
C GLY A 66 -0.25 1.26 7.97
N GLN A 67 -1.43 0.66 7.87
CA GLN A 67 -2.21 0.25 9.03
C GLN A 67 -1.55 -0.89 9.83
N CYS A 68 -0.84 -1.81 9.17
CA CYS A 68 -0.01 -2.81 9.83
C CYS A 68 1.17 -2.18 10.55
N LEU A 69 1.80 -1.16 9.95
CA LEU A 69 2.90 -0.42 10.57
C LEU A 69 2.42 0.32 11.83
N GLU A 70 1.24 0.96 11.79
CA GLU A 70 0.63 1.56 12.99
C GLU A 70 0.43 0.55 14.13
N ARG A 71 -0.11 -0.64 13.84
CA ARG A 71 -0.33 -1.68 14.86
C ARG A 71 0.97 -2.19 15.48
N GLN A 72 2.07 -2.14 14.73
CA GLN A 72 3.41 -2.51 15.19
C GLN A 72 4.14 -1.34 15.86
N ASN A 73 3.48 -0.19 16.09
CA ASN A 73 4.05 1.04 16.62
C ASN A 73 5.15 1.67 15.73
N LEU A 74 5.21 1.30 14.44
CA LEU A 74 6.13 1.85 13.45
C LEU A 74 5.53 3.11 12.81
N TYR A 75 5.25 4.11 13.64
CA TYR A 75 4.44 5.26 13.26
C TYR A 75 5.09 6.16 12.20
N LEU A 76 6.41 6.29 12.21
CA LEU A 76 7.13 7.07 11.20
C LEU A 76 6.97 6.45 9.81
N ASP A 77 7.15 5.13 9.72
CA ASP A 77 7.03 4.39 8.45
C ASP A 77 5.57 4.39 7.97
N ALA A 78 4.62 4.26 8.90
CA ALA A 78 3.19 4.41 8.59
C ALA A 78 2.89 5.78 8.00
N ALA A 79 3.39 6.85 8.63
CA ALA A 79 3.19 8.21 8.15
C ALA A 79 3.82 8.45 6.77
N GLN A 80 5.03 7.96 6.53
CA GLN A 80 5.66 8.03 5.21
C GLN A 80 4.84 7.27 4.15
N THR A 81 4.29 6.11 4.50
CA THR A 81 3.42 5.33 3.62
C THR A 81 2.16 6.13 3.25
N TYR A 82 1.54 6.81 4.22
CA TYR A 82 0.38 7.66 3.97
C TYR A 82 0.71 8.88 3.12
N GLN A 83 1.87 9.51 3.36
CA GLN A 83 2.34 10.63 2.54
C GLN A 83 2.61 10.20 1.09
N PHE A 84 3.11 8.98 0.89
CA PHE A 84 3.24 8.37 -0.43
C PHE A 84 1.88 8.23 -1.12
N ILE A 85 0.86 7.71 -0.43
CA ILE A 85 -0.50 7.57 -1.01
C ILE A 85 -1.05 8.94 -1.43
N ILE A 86 -0.92 9.95 -0.57
CA ILE A 86 -1.43 11.29 -0.82
C ILE A 86 -0.71 11.94 -2.01
N SER A 87 0.61 11.78 -2.12
CA SER A 87 1.39 12.39 -3.19
C SER A 87 1.21 11.66 -4.53
N ARG A 88 1.12 10.33 -4.52
CA ARG A 88 1.09 9.52 -5.75
C ARG A 88 -0.32 9.26 -6.27
N TYR A 89 -1.32 9.17 -5.38
CA TYR A 89 -2.70 8.82 -5.72
C TYR A 89 -3.71 9.84 -5.13
N PRO A 90 -3.53 11.15 -5.36
CA PRO A 90 -4.23 12.21 -4.63
C PRO A 90 -5.76 12.21 -4.77
N ALA A 91 -6.27 11.67 -5.88
CA ALA A 91 -7.70 11.57 -6.19
C ALA A 91 -8.33 10.22 -5.77
N SER A 92 -7.54 9.28 -5.24
CA SER A 92 -8.07 8.00 -4.78
C SER A 92 -8.82 8.15 -3.45
N GLU A 93 -9.82 7.30 -3.21
CA GLU A 93 -10.50 7.22 -1.91
C GLU A 93 -9.48 7.02 -0.76
N TYR A 94 -8.46 6.20 -1.03
CA TYR A 94 -7.37 5.90 -0.11
C TYR A 94 -6.54 7.12 0.27
N ALA A 95 -6.42 8.15 -0.57
CA ALA A 95 -5.76 9.39 -0.18
C ALA A 95 -6.55 10.14 0.90
N PHE A 96 -7.88 10.13 0.86
CA PHE A 96 -8.71 10.69 1.92
C PHE A 96 -8.54 9.90 3.23
N ARG A 97 -8.55 8.56 3.15
CA ARG A 97 -8.30 7.67 4.29
C ARG A 97 -6.89 7.87 4.89
N ALA A 98 -5.88 8.02 4.05
CA ALA A 98 -4.49 8.26 4.46
C ALA A 98 -4.32 9.62 5.16
N ARG A 99 -5.00 10.68 4.69
CA ARG A 99 -5.03 11.99 5.39
C ARG A 99 -5.61 11.87 6.79
N ALA A 100 -6.74 11.16 6.93
CA ALA A 100 -7.37 10.94 8.23
C ALA A 100 -6.46 10.17 9.20
N ARG A 101 -5.76 9.13 8.70
CA ARG A 101 -4.76 8.39 9.49
C ARG A 101 -3.58 9.26 9.92
N LEU A 102 -3.01 10.06 9.02
CA LEU A 102 -1.94 11.01 9.36
C LEU A 102 -2.36 12.02 10.43
N GLU A 103 -3.58 12.56 10.30
CA GLU A 103 -4.12 13.48 11.30
C GLU A 103 -4.29 12.79 12.66
N THR A 104 -4.73 11.53 12.66
CA THR A 104 -4.80 10.71 13.88
C THR A 104 -3.42 10.56 14.52
N LEU A 105 -2.40 10.18 13.73
CA LEU A 105 -1.01 10.06 14.22
C LEU A 105 -0.48 11.39 14.76
N ARG A 106 -0.81 12.51 14.12
CA ARG A 106 -0.44 13.86 14.58
C ARG A 106 -1.09 14.18 15.93
N GLN A 107 -2.38 13.92 16.08
CA GLN A 107 -3.12 14.15 17.31
C GLN A 107 -2.62 13.29 18.47
N LEU A 108 -2.19 12.06 18.18
CA LEU A 108 -1.58 11.15 19.14
C LEU A 108 -0.11 11.50 19.46
N GLY A 109 0.48 12.52 18.81
CA GLY A 109 1.88 12.90 19.00
C GLY A 109 2.88 11.97 18.32
N HIS A 110 2.42 11.02 17.49
CA HIS A 110 3.26 10.09 16.73
C HIS A 110 3.75 10.65 15.39
N HIS A 111 3.27 11.83 15.00
CA HIS A 111 3.71 12.53 13.80
C HIS A 111 3.89 14.03 14.10
N GLY A 112 5.12 14.41 14.45
CA GLY A 112 5.54 15.80 14.61
C GLY A 112 5.94 16.40 13.27
N VAL A 113 5.59 17.68 13.06
CA VAL A 113 5.97 18.48 11.90
C VAL A 113 7.46 18.30 11.63
N ARG A 114 7.81 17.86 10.42
CA ARG A 114 9.21 17.80 9.96
C ARG A 114 9.80 19.19 10.15
N GLU A 115 10.62 19.38 11.19
CA GLU A 115 11.45 20.58 11.25
C GLU A 115 12.22 20.65 9.93
N PRO A 116 12.18 21.78 9.20
CA PRO A 116 12.93 21.91 7.97
C PRO A 116 14.40 21.62 8.30
N ALA A 117 15.00 20.68 7.58
CA ALA A 117 16.38 20.29 7.79
C ALA A 117 17.25 21.56 7.79
N LYS A 118 17.87 21.84 8.95
CA LYS A 118 18.74 22.99 9.13
C LYS A 118 19.94 22.80 8.21
N VAL A 119 20.00 23.56 7.12
CA VAL A 119 21.14 23.53 6.20
C VAL A 119 22.33 24.13 6.95
N SER A 120 23.24 23.28 7.43
CA SER A 120 24.50 23.74 8.00
C SER A 120 25.44 24.07 6.85
N PRO A 121 25.97 25.30 6.73
CA PRO A 121 26.94 25.61 5.69
C PRO A 121 28.18 24.74 5.91
N ALA A 122 28.57 23.98 4.89
CA ALA A 122 29.87 23.31 4.86
C ALA A 122 30.92 24.41 4.91
N GLY A 123 31.81 24.34 5.90
CA GLY A 123 32.80 25.37 6.19
C GLY A 123 33.61 25.74 4.96
N ALA A 124 33.68 27.05 4.69
CA ALA A 124 34.68 27.60 3.80
C ALA A 124 36.05 27.41 4.46
N LEU A 125 36.93 26.67 3.79
CA LEU A 125 38.38 26.66 4.01
C LEU A 125 39.03 27.35 2.82
#